data_AF-A0A354J5C9-F1
#
_entry.id   AF-A0A354J5C9-F1
#
_cell.length_a   1.000
_cell.length_b   1.000
_cell.length_c   1.000
_cell.angle_alpha   90.00
_cell.angle_beta   90.00
_cell.angle_gamma   90.00
#
_symmetry.space_group_name_H-M   'P 1'
#
loop_
_entity.id
_entity.type
_entity.pdbx_description
1 polymer ?
#
loop_
_entity_poly.entity_id
_entity_poly.type
_entity_poly.pdbx_seq_one_letter_code
_entity_poly.pdbx_strand_id
1 'polypeptide(L)'
;MIYYLFNASNHKYIAFAGIIFAFAITCISLYSLGKLLPKDMGRDFAHNGKLSAGKPRGAGFLFIIVFIISALLFIPIQREIIVYLIYTAAAMITGFLDDCSKTPWGEYKKGFLDLIIAIALAVSYLRFNTSTINLEPFGGNVTIPPVLFVILAVILIWVSINVTNCSDGVDGLSGFLSIVTLMTIF
;
A
#
# COMPACT_ATOMS: atom_id res chain seq x y z
N MET A 1 3.72 -15.69 12.08
CA MET A 1 4.44 -16.90 12.56
C MET A 1 4.86 -16.76 14.02
N ILE A 2 5.54 -15.67 14.38
CA ILE A 2 5.93 -15.34 15.76
C ILE A 2 4.69 -15.11 16.64
N TYR A 3 3.62 -14.54 16.07
CA TYR A 3 2.33 -14.35 16.75
C TYR A 3 1.81 -15.61 17.47
N TYR A 4 1.98 -16.80 16.87
CA TYR A 4 1.48 -18.06 17.43
C TYR A 4 2.35 -18.64 18.55
N LEU A 5 3.53 -18.06 18.80
CA LEU A 5 4.46 -18.53 19.83
C LEU A 5 4.23 -17.89 21.21
N PHE A 6 3.30 -16.93 21.32
CA PHE A 6 3.08 -16.14 22.52
C PHE A 6 1.59 -16.11 22.91
N ASN A 7 1.33 -15.95 24.21
CA ASN A 7 -0.03 -15.84 24.76
C ASN A 7 -0.73 -14.54 24.36
N ALA A 8 -2.07 -14.55 24.40
CA ALA A 8 -2.92 -13.45 23.98
C ALA A 8 -2.68 -12.11 24.70
N SER A 9 -2.21 -12.15 25.95
CA SER A 9 -1.79 -10.97 26.71
C SER A 9 -0.65 -10.19 26.04
N ASN A 10 0.13 -10.84 25.17
CA ASN A 10 1.33 -10.28 24.59
C ASN A 10 1.14 -9.70 23.18
N HIS A 11 -0.05 -9.81 22.59
CA HIS A 11 -0.29 -9.43 21.19
C HIS A 11 0.04 -7.95 20.89
N LYS A 12 -0.22 -7.04 21.83
CA LYS A 12 0.14 -5.62 21.67
C LYS A 12 1.65 -5.41 21.58
N TYR A 13 2.42 -6.14 22.40
CA TYR A 13 3.88 -6.08 22.38
C TYR A 13 4.46 -6.70 21.11
N ILE A 14 3.83 -7.77 20.59
CA ILE A 14 4.23 -8.40 19.31
C ILE A 14 3.98 -7.44 18.14
N ALA A 15 2.81 -6.79 18.10
CA ALA A 15 2.51 -5.81 17.08
C ALA A 15 3.50 -4.62 17.12
N PHE A 16 3.78 -4.11 18.32
CA PHE A 16 4.77 -3.04 18.51
C PHE A 16 6.19 -3.47 18.08
N ALA A 17 6.62 -4.67 18.44
CA ALA A 17 7.88 -5.24 17.98
C ALA A 17 7.93 -5.36 16.45
N GLY A 18 6.80 -5.73 15.82
CA GLY A 18 6.66 -5.79 14.36
C GLY A 18 6.80 -4.41 13.69
N ILE A 19 6.30 -3.35 14.32
CA ILE A 19 6.47 -1.97 13.83
C ILE A 19 7.95 -1.55 13.92
N ILE A 20 8.61 -1.78 15.06
CA ILE A 20 10.05 -1.48 15.22
C ILE A 20 10.88 -2.28 14.21
N PHE A 21 10.56 -3.57 14.05
CA PHE A 21 11.20 -4.43 13.07
C PHE A 21 11.03 -3.89 11.65
N ALA A 22 9.80 -3.56 11.24
CA ALA A 22 9.53 -3.02 9.91
C ALA A 22 10.28 -1.71 9.66
N PHE A 23 10.33 -0.81 10.64
CA PHE A 23 11.07 0.44 10.56
C PHE A 23 12.57 0.19 10.39
N ALA A 24 13.18 -0.59 11.28
CA ALA A 24 14.62 -0.86 11.26
C ALA A 24 15.05 -1.55 9.96
N ILE A 25 14.31 -2.58 9.53
CA ILE A 25 14.61 -3.30 8.29
C ILE A 25 14.40 -2.39 7.07
N THR A 26 13.37 -1.53 7.06
CA THR A 26 13.18 -0.56 5.97
C THR A 26 14.39 0.37 5.85
N CYS A 27 14.88 0.94 6.97
CA CYS A 27 16.08 1.78 6.96
C CYS A 27 17.32 1.03 6.43
N ILE A 28 17.54 -0.21 6.91
CA ILE A 28 18.67 -1.04 6.47
C ILE A 28 18.56 -1.39 4.98
N SER A 29 17.37 -1.76 4.50
CA SER A 29 17.11 -2.11 3.10
C SER A 29 17.30 -0.90 2.20
N LEU A 30 16.80 0.28 2.57
CA LEU A 30 17.01 1.51 1.79
C LEU A 30 18.48 1.92 1.73
N TYR A 31 19.21 1.82 2.86
CA TYR A 31 20.64 2.12 2.89
C TYR A 31 21.46 1.15 2.02
N SER A 32 21.16 -0.15 2.12
CA SER A 32 21.97 -1.21 1.49
C SER A 32 21.61 -1.42 0.02
N LEU A 33 20.33 -1.38 -0.32
CA LEU A 33 19.79 -1.73 -1.65
C LEU A 33 19.34 -0.50 -2.45
N GLY A 34 19.25 0.68 -1.83
CA GLY A 34 18.79 1.90 -2.52
C GLY A 34 19.65 2.28 -3.72
N LYS A 35 20.93 1.88 -3.75
CA LYS A 35 21.83 2.09 -4.89
C LYS A 35 21.49 1.23 -6.12
N LEU A 36 20.74 0.14 -5.93
CA LEU A 36 20.31 -0.78 -6.99
C LEU A 36 18.99 -0.36 -7.63
N LEU A 37 18.28 0.59 -7.03
CA LEU A 37 17.00 1.09 -7.53
C LEU A 37 17.17 1.88 -8.84
N PRO A 38 16.13 1.95 -9.69
CA PRO A 38 16.14 2.82 -10.85
C PRO A 38 16.34 4.28 -10.41
N LYS A 39 16.85 5.11 -11.32
CA LYS A 39 17.09 6.53 -11.06
C LYS A 39 16.03 7.36 -11.77
N ASP A 40 15.54 8.39 -11.09
CA ASP A 40 14.61 9.36 -11.67
C ASP A 40 15.31 10.12 -12.83
N MET A 41 14.58 10.38 -13.91
CA MET A 41 15.07 11.06 -15.11
C MET A 41 15.01 12.60 -14.98
N GLY A 42 14.43 13.11 -13.90
CA GLY A 42 14.10 14.52 -13.72
C GLY A 42 12.65 14.81 -14.11
N ARG A 43 12.11 15.90 -13.56
CA ARG A 43 10.71 16.32 -13.75
C ARG A 43 10.67 17.67 -14.47
N ASP A 44 10.06 17.73 -15.65
CA ASP A 44 10.10 18.93 -16.50
C ASP A 44 9.28 20.11 -15.94
N PHE A 45 8.18 19.83 -15.24
CA PHE A 45 7.21 20.84 -14.77
C PHE A 45 7.23 21.08 -13.25
N ALA A 46 8.10 20.40 -12.51
CA ALA A 46 8.21 20.58 -11.06
C ALA A 46 9.18 21.71 -10.71
N HIS A 47 8.89 22.49 -9.67
CA HIS A 47 9.83 23.45 -9.11
C HIS A 47 11.12 22.71 -8.70
N ASN A 48 12.26 23.08 -9.28
CA ASN A 48 13.53 22.34 -9.15
C ASN A 48 13.51 20.88 -9.63
N GLY A 49 12.61 20.50 -10.54
CA GLY A 49 12.45 19.11 -10.98
C GLY A 49 13.69 18.49 -11.64
N LYS A 50 14.62 19.32 -12.15
CA LYS A 50 15.94 18.87 -12.61
C LYS A 50 16.84 18.37 -11.46
N LEU A 51 16.65 18.86 -10.22
CA LEU A 51 17.36 18.38 -9.02
C LEU A 51 16.90 16.97 -8.59
N SER A 52 15.75 16.50 -9.09
CA SER A 52 15.29 15.13 -8.85
C SER A 52 15.99 14.10 -9.73
N ALA A 53 16.63 14.52 -10.83
CA ALA A 53 17.35 13.63 -11.72
C ALA A 53 18.49 12.90 -10.98
N GLY A 54 18.57 11.59 -11.14
CA GLY A 54 19.59 10.75 -10.52
C GLY A 54 19.28 10.28 -9.09
N LYS A 55 18.20 10.78 -8.46
CA LYS A 55 17.73 10.25 -7.17
C LYS A 55 17.17 8.82 -7.36
N PRO A 56 17.32 7.92 -6.37
CA PRO A 56 16.67 6.62 -6.39
C PRO A 56 15.13 6.76 -6.50
N ARG A 57 14.53 5.98 -7.39
CA ARG A 57 13.08 5.92 -7.65
C ARG A 57 12.59 4.49 -7.40
N GLY A 58 11.31 4.29 -7.09
CA GLY A 58 10.76 2.95 -6.83
C GLY A 58 11.14 2.36 -5.47
N ALA A 59 11.58 3.18 -4.51
CA ALA A 59 11.91 2.76 -3.14
C ALA A 59 10.72 2.10 -2.41
N GLY A 60 9.48 2.43 -2.81
CA GLY A 60 8.27 1.74 -2.33
C GLY A 60 8.28 0.22 -2.54
N PHE A 61 9.05 -0.28 -3.52
CA PHE A 61 9.17 -1.72 -3.76
C PHE A 61 9.93 -2.43 -2.63
N LEU A 62 10.99 -1.80 -2.11
CA LEU A 62 11.69 -2.32 -0.94
C LEU A 62 10.78 -2.25 0.29
N PHE A 63 10.05 -1.15 0.45
CA PHE A 63 9.10 -0.99 1.54
C PHE A 63 8.02 -2.07 1.55
N ILE A 64 7.41 -2.41 0.40
CA ILE A 64 6.36 -3.44 0.36
C ILE A 64 6.89 -4.83 0.71
N ILE A 65 8.12 -5.16 0.32
CA ILE A 65 8.76 -6.45 0.67
C ILE A 65 8.92 -6.53 2.19
N VAL A 66 9.44 -5.47 2.81
CA VAL A 66 9.62 -5.42 4.28
C VAL A 66 8.26 -5.49 4.98
N PHE A 67 7.25 -4.78 4.46
CA PHE A 67 5.89 -4.83 4.99
C PHE A 67 5.31 -6.25 4.97
N ILE A 68 5.40 -6.95 3.83
CA ILE A 68 4.90 -8.32 3.69
C ILE A 68 5.63 -9.26 4.65
N ILE A 69 6.96 -9.19 4.73
CA ILE A 69 7.75 -10.02 5.66
C ILE A 69 7.32 -9.73 7.10
N SER A 70 7.19 -8.45 7.48
CA SER A 70 6.74 -8.08 8.83
C SER A 70 5.33 -8.62 9.12
N ALA A 71 4.38 -8.46 8.19
CA ALA A 71 3.03 -9.00 8.33
C ALA A 71 3.04 -10.52 8.55
N LEU A 72 3.80 -11.27 7.74
CA LEU A 72 3.92 -12.73 7.86
C LEU A 72 4.53 -13.18 9.20
N LEU A 73 5.44 -12.39 9.75
CA LEU A 73 6.09 -12.70 11.02
C LEU A 73 5.19 -12.36 12.22
N PHE A 74 4.62 -11.16 12.27
CA PHE A 74 4.05 -10.57 13.48
C PHE A 74 2.52 -10.58 13.57
N ILE A 75 1.79 -10.85 12.48
CA ILE A 75 0.32 -10.85 12.45
C ILE A 75 -0.21 -12.31 12.38
N PRO A 76 -1.40 -12.61 12.93
CA PRO A 76 -2.08 -13.88 12.66
C PRO A 76 -2.37 -14.01 11.16
N ILE A 77 -1.87 -15.08 10.54
CA ILE A 77 -2.03 -15.26 9.09
C ILE A 77 -3.26 -16.13 8.82
N GLN A 78 -4.23 -15.52 8.16
CA GLN A 78 -5.40 -16.19 7.59
C GLN A 78 -5.41 -16.04 6.07
N ARG A 79 -6.20 -16.89 5.40
CA ARG A 79 -6.28 -16.91 3.93
C ARG A 79 -6.59 -15.53 3.34
N GLU A 80 -7.50 -14.80 3.96
CA GLU A 80 -7.88 -13.46 3.55
C GLU A 80 -6.68 -12.48 3.57
N ILE A 81 -5.90 -12.47 4.65
CA ILE A 81 -4.72 -11.59 4.77
C ILE A 81 -3.70 -11.92 3.67
N ILE A 82 -3.47 -13.21 3.38
CA ILE A 82 -2.58 -13.61 2.28
C ILE A 82 -3.07 -13.04 0.94
N VAL A 83 -4.37 -13.13 0.67
CA VAL A 83 -4.97 -12.58 -0.55
C VAL A 83 -4.76 -11.07 -0.64
N TYR A 84 -4.97 -10.33 0.45
CA TYR A 84 -4.73 -8.88 0.47
C TYR A 84 -3.26 -8.53 0.29
N LEU A 85 -2.33 -9.26 0.92
CA LEU A 85 -0.90 -9.06 0.72
C LEU A 85 -0.48 -9.29 -0.74
N ILE A 86 -1.09 -10.27 -1.44
CA ILE A 86 -0.83 -10.50 -2.87
C ILE A 86 -1.31 -9.29 -3.70
N TYR A 87 -2.51 -8.76 -3.44
CA TYR A 87 -2.99 -7.58 -4.18
C TYR A 87 -2.16 -6.33 -3.91
N THR A 88 -1.75 -6.10 -2.66
CA THR A 88 -0.85 -4.98 -2.31
C THR A 88 0.51 -5.14 -2.99
N ALA A 89 1.06 -6.35 -3.01
CA ALA A 89 2.29 -6.65 -3.74
C ALA A 89 2.13 -6.39 -5.24
N ALA A 90 1.03 -6.86 -5.84
CA ALA A 90 0.75 -6.67 -7.26
C ALA A 90 0.66 -5.18 -7.62
N ALA A 91 -0.05 -4.37 -6.84
CA ALA A 91 -0.15 -2.93 -7.05
C ALA A 91 1.24 -2.29 -7.03
N MET A 92 2.06 -2.59 -6.02
CA MET A 92 3.40 -2.03 -5.92
C MET A 92 4.34 -2.52 -7.04
N ILE A 93 4.24 -3.79 -7.46
CA ILE A 93 5.01 -4.34 -8.58
C ILE A 93 4.67 -3.60 -9.86
N THR A 94 3.39 -3.33 -10.14
CA THR A 94 3.01 -2.57 -11.35
C THR A 94 3.60 -1.17 -11.34
N GLY A 95 3.58 -0.47 -10.21
CA GLY A 95 4.24 0.83 -10.04
C GLY A 95 5.77 0.75 -10.22
N PHE A 96 6.40 -0.26 -9.63
CA PHE A 96 7.85 -0.46 -9.75
C PHE A 96 8.29 -0.77 -11.19
N LEU A 97 7.50 -1.58 -11.92
CA LEU A 97 7.77 -1.88 -13.32
C LEU A 97 7.66 -0.64 -14.22
N ASP A 98 6.74 0.28 -13.91
CA ASP A 98 6.70 1.59 -14.56
C ASP A 98 7.93 2.44 -14.21
N ASP A 99 8.32 2.48 -12.94
CA ASP A 99 9.52 3.20 -12.48
C ASP A 99 10.81 2.69 -13.12
N CYS A 100 10.86 1.40 -13.47
CA CYS A 100 11.99 0.79 -14.19
C CYS A 100 11.94 0.99 -15.71
N SER A 101 10.81 1.46 -16.24
CA SER A 101 10.63 1.56 -17.69
C SER A 101 11.40 2.73 -18.27
N LYS A 102 12.02 2.52 -19.45
CA LYS A 102 12.67 3.61 -20.20
C LYS A 102 11.68 4.68 -20.66
N THR A 103 10.44 4.26 -20.91
CA THR A 103 9.34 5.11 -21.33
C THR A 103 8.20 4.95 -20.33
N PRO A 104 7.81 6.00 -19.59
CA PRO A 104 6.69 5.92 -18.65
C PRO A 104 5.43 5.37 -19.32
N TRP A 105 4.68 4.53 -18.60
CA TRP A 105 3.56 3.76 -19.15
C TRP A 105 2.34 4.60 -19.53
N GLY A 106 2.34 5.89 -19.15
CA GLY A 106 1.22 6.81 -19.34
C GLY A 106 0.10 6.57 -18.31
N GLU A 107 -0.72 7.61 -18.09
CA GLU A 107 -1.76 7.61 -17.06
C GLU A 107 -2.85 6.57 -17.32
N TYR A 108 -3.30 6.42 -18.57
CA TYR A 108 -4.36 5.47 -18.93
C TYR A 108 -3.96 4.01 -18.67
N LYS A 109 -2.72 3.62 -18.98
CA LYS A 109 -2.26 2.24 -18.76
C LYS A 109 -2.16 1.94 -17.27
N LYS A 110 -1.59 2.86 -16.50
CA LYS A 110 -1.47 2.73 -15.03
C LYS A 110 -2.84 2.64 -14.37
N GLY A 111 -3.70 3.60 -14.65
CA GLY A 111 -5.06 3.64 -14.12
C GLY A 111 -5.84 2.37 -14.47
N PHE A 112 -5.69 1.84 -15.69
CA PHE A 112 -6.35 0.58 -16.06
C PHE A 112 -5.82 -0.64 -15.28
N LEU A 113 -4.51 -0.75 -15.06
CA LEU A 113 -3.93 -1.83 -14.25
C LEU A 113 -4.39 -1.74 -12.80
N ASP A 114 -4.39 -0.53 -12.22
CA ASP A 114 -4.90 -0.30 -10.87
C ASP A 114 -6.39 -0.64 -10.75
N LEU A 115 -7.18 -0.37 -11.80
CA LEU A 115 -8.60 -0.71 -11.84
C LEU A 115 -8.83 -2.22 -11.80
N ILE A 116 -8.02 -3.01 -12.53
CA ILE A 116 -8.09 -4.48 -12.48
C ILE A 116 -7.82 -4.98 -11.05
N ILE A 117 -6.79 -4.43 -10.40
CA ILE A 117 -6.44 -4.79 -9.02
C ILE A 117 -7.56 -4.39 -8.05
N ALA A 118 -8.13 -3.19 -8.22
CA ALA A 118 -9.24 -2.71 -7.39
C ALA A 118 -10.49 -3.59 -7.51
N ILE A 119 -10.86 -4.00 -8.73
CA ILE A 119 -11.97 -4.94 -8.97
C ILE A 119 -11.71 -6.28 -8.30
N ALA A 120 -10.51 -6.84 -8.52
CA ALA A 120 -10.15 -8.14 -7.96
C ALA A 120 -10.14 -8.12 -6.42
N LEU A 121 -9.64 -7.04 -5.81
CA LEU A 121 -9.63 -6.83 -4.37
C LEU A 121 -11.05 -6.67 -3.80
N ALA A 122 -11.89 -5.82 -4.41
CA ALA A 122 -13.26 -5.58 -3.95
C ALA A 122 -14.13 -6.84 -4.01
N VAL A 123 -14.02 -7.63 -5.09
CA VAL A 123 -14.72 -8.92 -5.20
C VAL A 123 -14.19 -9.92 -4.19
N SER A 124 -12.87 -9.98 -4.00
CA SER A 124 -12.26 -10.88 -3.01
C SER A 124 -12.68 -10.53 -1.59
N TYR A 125 -12.83 -9.24 -1.27
CA TYR A 125 -13.28 -8.78 0.05
C TYR A 125 -14.64 -9.40 0.42
N LEU A 126 -15.62 -9.36 -0.48
CA LEU A 126 -16.96 -9.94 -0.26
C LEU A 126 -16.96 -11.47 -0.14
N ARG A 127 -15.87 -12.15 -0.50
CA ARG A 127 -15.72 -13.59 -0.28
C ARG A 127 -15.40 -13.91 1.19
N PHE A 128 -14.76 -12.98 1.89
CA PHE A 128 -14.32 -13.15 3.26
C PHE A 128 -15.15 -12.33 4.25
N ASN A 129 -15.81 -11.27 3.79
CA ASN A 129 -16.55 -10.30 4.61
C ASN A 129 -17.98 -10.06 4.10
N THR A 130 -18.77 -9.35 4.91
CA THR A 130 -20.12 -8.92 4.55
C THR A 130 -20.12 -7.58 3.82
N SER A 131 -21.23 -7.26 3.14
CA SER A 131 -21.48 -5.93 2.58
C SER A 131 -22.19 -4.98 3.57
N THR A 132 -22.13 -5.30 4.87
CA THR A 132 -22.73 -4.50 5.93
C THR A 132 -21.70 -3.56 6.54
N ILE A 133 -21.96 -2.26 6.50
CA ILE A 133 -21.13 -1.24 7.13
C ILE A 133 -21.74 -0.81 8.46
N ASN A 134 -20.88 -0.57 9.46
CA ASN A 134 -21.26 -0.01 10.73
C ASN A 134 -21.05 1.52 10.70
N LEU A 135 -22.10 2.28 10.97
CA LEU A 135 -22.07 3.73 11.08
C LEU A 135 -22.03 4.08 12.57
N GLU A 136 -20.90 3.84 13.23
CA GLU A 136 -20.75 4.02 14.69
C GLU A 136 -21.26 5.37 15.21
N PRO A 137 -20.98 6.54 14.57
CA PRO A 137 -21.51 7.83 15.04
C PRO A 137 -23.05 7.92 15.02
N PHE A 138 -23.71 7.08 14.23
CA PHE A 138 -25.15 7.06 14.04
C PHE A 138 -25.82 5.82 14.66
N GLY A 139 -25.05 4.93 15.31
CA GLY A 139 -25.54 3.76 16.04
C GLY A 139 -26.28 2.72 15.19
N GLY A 140 -26.03 2.68 13.88
CA GLY A 140 -26.78 1.86 12.93
C GLY A 140 -25.90 1.08 11.97
N ASN A 141 -26.41 -0.05 11.50
CA ASN A 141 -25.79 -0.86 10.46
C ASN A 141 -26.56 -0.69 9.15
N VAL A 142 -25.85 -0.52 8.04
CA VAL A 142 -26.44 -0.45 6.70
C VAL A 142 -25.89 -1.60 5.87
N THR A 143 -26.78 -2.45 5.37
CA THR A 143 -26.40 -3.53 4.44
C THR A 143 -26.55 -3.03 3.02
N ILE A 144 -25.42 -2.87 2.33
CA ILE A 144 -25.40 -2.42 0.95
C ILE A 144 -25.60 -3.63 0.03
N PRO A 145 -26.41 -3.53 -1.04
CA PRO A 145 -26.50 -4.58 -2.05
C PRO A 145 -25.09 -4.97 -2.57
N PRO A 146 -24.72 -6.25 -2.64
CA PRO A 146 -23.35 -6.68 -2.92
C PRO A 146 -22.73 -6.06 -4.18
N VAL A 147 -23.51 -5.93 -5.26
CA VAL A 147 -23.05 -5.30 -6.51
C VAL A 147 -22.71 -3.82 -6.30
N LEU A 148 -23.57 -3.09 -5.59
CA LEU A 148 -23.33 -1.68 -5.28
C LEU A 148 -22.14 -1.52 -4.35
N PHE A 149 -21.98 -2.42 -3.36
CA PHE A 149 -20.81 -2.43 -2.49
C PHE A 149 -19.52 -2.58 -3.28
N VAL A 150 -19.45 -3.54 -4.22
CA VAL A 150 -18.27 -3.73 -5.09
C VAL A 150 -17.98 -2.47 -5.89
N ILE A 151 -18.99 -1.85 -6.52
CA ILE A 151 -18.78 -0.62 -7.30
C ILE A 151 -18.17 0.49 -6.43
N LEU A 152 -18.72 0.71 -5.23
CA LEU A 152 -18.22 1.72 -4.30
C LEU A 152 -16.81 1.40 -3.81
N ALA A 153 -16.53 0.14 -3.47
CA ALA A 153 -15.22 -0.30 -3.04
C ALA A 153 -14.17 -0.16 -4.15
N VAL A 154 -14.53 -0.49 -5.40
CA VAL A 154 -13.64 -0.30 -6.56
C VAL A 154 -13.29 1.17 -6.74
N ILE A 155 -14.28 2.06 -6.69
CA ILE A 155 -14.04 3.51 -6.77
C ILE A 155 -13.10 3.95 -5.64
N LEU A 156 -13.38 3.53 -4.40
CA LEU A 156 -12.55 3.88 -3.25
C LEU A 156 -11.09 3.43 -3.43
N ILE A 157 -10.87 2.16 -3.75
CA ILE A 157 -9.52 1.59 -3.89
C ILE A 157 -8.79 2.23 -5.07
N TRP A 158 -9.43 2.27 -6.24
CA TRP A 158 -8.84 2.76 -7.47
C TRP A 158 -8.45 4.24 -7.37
N VAL A 159 -9.36 5.07 -6.83
CA VAL A 159 -9.09 6.50 -6.59
C VAL A 159 -8.00 6.65 -5.55
N SER A 160 -7.99 5.87 -4.47
CA SER A 160 -6.94 5.95 -3.44
C SER A 160 -5.55 5.69 -4.02
N ILE A 161 -5.38 4.67 -4.87
CA ILE A 161 -4.10 4.37 -5.53
C ILE A 161 -3.66 5.54 -6.42
N ASN A 162 -4.57 6.02 -7.28
CA ASN A 162 -4.23 7.07 -8.26
C ASN A 162 -4.00 8.43 -7.60
N VAL A 163 -4.80 8.82 -6.61
CA VAL A 163 -4.61 10.06 -5.84
C VAL A 163 -3.29 10.05 -5.06
N THR A 164 -2.95 8.90 -4.46
CA THR A 164 -1.65 8.75 -3.77
C THR A 164 -0.50 8.95 -4.76
N ASN A 165 -0.58 8.36 -5.95
CA ASN A 165 0.42 8.54 -7.02
C ASN A 165 0.50 10.00 -7.49
N CYS A 166 -0.64 10.68 -7.69
CA CYS A 166 -0.68 12.10 -8.06
C CYS A 166 -0.06 13.01 -6.97
N SER A 167 -0.13 12.61 -5.70
CA SER A 167 0.45 13.37 -4.58
C SER A 167 1.96 13.16 -4.40
N ASP A 168 2.58 12.22 -5.14
CA ASP A 168 4.02 11.90 -5.06
C ASP A 168 4.91 12.82 -5.92
N GLY A 169 4.48 14.07 -6.04
CA GLY A 169 5.10 15.13 -6.84
C GLY A 169 6.22 15.90 -6.11
N VAL A 170 6.23 15.86 -4.78
CA VAL A 170 7.09 16.65 -3.90
C VAL A 170 7.76 15.72 -2.89
N ASP A 171 9.07 15.89 -2.67
CA ASP A 171 9.86 15.09 -1.75
C ASP A 171 9.18 15.01 -0.37
N GLY A 172 8.76 13.79 0.01
CA GLY A 172 8.17 13.49 1.32
C GLY A 172 6.67 13.76 1.47
N LEU A 173 6.00 14.36 0.49
CA LEU A 173 4.57 14.72 0.60
C LEU A 173 3.65 13.48 0.70
N SER A 174 3.76 12.55 -0.25
CA SER A 174 2.96 11.31 -0.30
C SER A 174 3.17 10.45 0.96
N GLY A 175 4.41 10.33 1.41
CA GLY A 175 4.77 9.62 2.63
C GLY A 175 4.17 10.26 3.88
N PHE A 176 4.26 11.59 4.01
CA PHE A 176 3.67 12.31 5.13
C PHE A 176 2.14 12.19 5.16
N LEU A 177 1.47 12.39 4.02
CA LEU A 177 0.01 12.21 3.90
C LEU A 177 -0.42 10.80 4.29
N SER A 178 0.34 9.78 3.87
CA SER A 178 0.09 8.39 4.24
C SER A 178 0.22 8.16 5.74
N ILE A 179 1.25 8.74 6.39
CA ILE A 179 1.44 8.65 7.85
C ILE A 179 0.27 9.30 8.59
N VAL A 180 -0.10 10.53 8.22
CA VAL A 180 -1.23 11.24 8.86
C VAL A 180 -2.53 10.45 8.71
N THR A 181 -2.78 9.90 7.51
CA THR A 181 -3.96 9.08 7.25
C THR A 181 -4.00 7.84 8.15
N LEU A 182 -2.88 7.11 8.26
CA LEU A 182 -2.80 5.93 9.13
C LEU A 182 -2.97 6.29 10.61
N MET A 183 -2.38 7.40 11.07
CA MET A 183 -2.51 7.86 12.45
C MET A 183 -3.93 8.32 12.82
N THR A 184 -4.74 8.68 11.84
CA THR A 184 -6.14 9.12 12.07
C THR A 184 -7.09 7.92 12.27
N ILE A 185 -6.68 6.72 11.86
CA ILE A 185 -7.49 5.49 11.99
C ILE A 185 -7.29 4.82 13.36
N PHE A 186 -6.24 5.20 14.11
CA PHE A 186 -5.93 4.69 15.45
C PHE A 186 -6.33 5.68 16.55
#